data_AF-A0AB38RAH4-F1
#
_entry.id   AF-A0AB38RAH4-F1
#
_cell.length_a   1.000
_cell.length_b   1.000
_cell.length_c   1.000
_cell.angle_alpha   90.00
_cell.angle_beta   90.00
_cell.angle_gamma   90.00
#
_symmetry.space_group_name_H-M   'P 1'
#
loop_
_entity.id
_entity.type
_entity.pdbx_description
1 polymer ?
#
loop_
_entity_poly.entity_id
_entity_poly.type
_entity_poly.pdbx_seq_one_letter_code
_entity_poly.pdbx_strand_id
1 'polypeptide(L)'
;MTERDRDAAGKPLNSRPRDGLGRPLPRDAAGGVPRIPDDVRLPPDESITEAQRLLDHGMPFHAHEILEGTWKSAPPEERDLWQGLAQLAVGLTHLLRGNNTGAVSLLGQGHDRIRHYEVESPHGLDIPGLLTWSEHLLAEIDRPGDFPAPPIPRLRIP
;
A
#
# COMPACT_ATOMS: atom_id res chain seq x y z
N MET A 1 30.98 -14.36 2.08
CA MET A 1 29.75 -14.45 2.89
C MET A 1 29.43 -13.06 3.39
N THR A 2 28.42 -12.40 2.83
CA THR A 2 28.04 -11.02 3.21
C THR A 2 27.47 -11.03 4.64
N GLU A 3 28.14 -10.36 5.57
CA GLU A 3 27.66 -10.15 6.93
C GLU A 3 26.28 -9.47 6.89
N ARG A 4 25.32 -10.10 7.57
CA ARG A 4 23.99 -9.54 7.78
C ARG A 4 24.13 -8.49 8.87
N ASP A 5 23.83 -7.24 8.52
CA ASP A 5 23.77 -6.12 9.46
C ASP A 5 22.84 -6.50 10.61
N ARG A 6 23.27 -6.29 11.86
CA ARG A 6 22.51 -6.64 13.06
C ARG A 6 22.63 -5.53 14.09
N ASP A 7 21.58 -5.30 14.87
CA ASP A 7 21.62 -4.35 15.98
C ASP A 7 22.40 -4.92 17.17
N ALA A 8 22.55 -4.12 18.23
CA ALA A 8 23.24 -4.53 19.46
C ALA A 8 22.59 -5.77 20.14
N ALA A 9 21.35 -6.10 19.80
CA ALA A 9 20.63 -7.29 20.26
C ALA A 9 20.69 -8.47 19.27
N GLY A 10 21.44 -8.34 18.16
CA GLY A 10 21.58 -9.38 17.15
C GLY A 10 20.41 -9.48 16.18
N LYS A 11 19.44 -8.56 16.19
CA LYS A 11 18.33 -8.53 15.24
C LYS A 11 18.82 -8.02 13.88
N PRO A 12 18.49 -8.67 12.76
CA PRO A 12 18.92 -8.19 11.44
C PRO A 12 18.45 -6.76 11.19
N LEU A 13 19.40 -5.84 11.04
CA LEU A 13 19.16 -4.48 10.54
C LEU A 13 19.06 -4.57 9.02
N ASN A 14 17.84 -4.63 8.49
CA ASN A 14 17.65 -4.47 7.06
C ASN A 14 17.66 -2.97 6.71
N SER A 15 18.86 -2.38 6.77
CA SER A 15 19.16 -0.96 6.57
C SER A 15 19.33 -0.58 5.10
N ARG A 16 19.16 -1.53 4.16
CA ARG A 16 19.35 -1.25 2.74
C ARG A 16 18.34 -0.21 2.27
N PRO A 17 18.78 0.83 1.52
CA PRO A 17 17.87 1.76 0.88
C PRO A 17 16.90 1.01 -0.04
N ARG A 18 15.70 1.55 -0.26
CA ARG A 18 14.69 0.96 -1.16
C ARG A 18 14.33 1.94 -2.28
N ASP A 19 13.86 1.41 -3.41
CA ASP A 19 13.20 2.25 -4.41
C ASP A 19 11.78 2.63 -3.97
N GLY A 20 11.09 3.48 -4.75
CA GLY A 20 9.72 3.91 -4.45
C GLY A 20 8.70 2.77 -4.36
N LEU A 21 8.99 1.63 -4.99
CA LEU A 21 8.17 0.42 -4.90
C LEU A 21 8.60 -0.50 -3.76
N GLY A 22 9.61 -0.16 -2.95
CA GLY A 22 10.06 -0.95 -1.81
C GLY A 22 11.10 -2.04 -2.13
N ARG A 23 11.63 -2.12 -3.35
CA ARG A 23 12.67 -3.10 -3.71
C ARG A 23 14.01 -2.69 -3.09
N PRO A 24 14.77 -3.61 -2.48
CA PRO A 24 16.07 -3.27 -1.92
C PRO A 24 17.06 -2.81 -2.99
N LEU A 25 17.71 -1.68 -2.75
CA LEU A 25 18.80 -1.15 -3.56
C LEU A 25 20.17 -1.66 -3.06
N PRO A 26 21.24 -1.52 -3.87
CA PRO A 26 22.62 -1.63 -3.38
C PRO A 26 22.87 -0.73 -2.16
N ARG A 27 23.76 -1.14 -1.26
CA ARG A 27 23.99 -0.46 0.03
C ARG A 27 24.53 0.97 -0.13
N ASP A 28 25.26 1.20 -1.21
CA ASP A 28 25.93 2.43 -1.61
C ASP A 28 25.12 3.26 -2.63
N ALA A 29 23.91 2.80 -2.99
CA ALA A 29 23.07 3.51 -3.94
C ALA A 29 22.63 4.87 -3.36
N ALA A 30 22.95 5.96 -4.07
CA ALA A 30 22.38 7.26 -3.82
C ALA A 30 20.90 7.30 -4.26
N GLY A 31 20.05 8.01 -3.50
CA GLY A 31 18.66 8.28 -3.92
C GLY A 31 17.62 7.23 -3.54
N GLY A 32 17.90 6.36 -2.56
CA GLY A 32 16.86 5.49 -1.99
C GLY A 32 15.80 6.29 -1.22
N VAL A 33 14.56 5.79 -1.24
CA VAL A 33 13.48 6.31 -0.40
C VAL A 33 13.70 5.80 1.04
N PRO A 34 13.65 6.69 2.04
CA PRO A 34 13.69 6.28 3.45
C PRO A 34 12.55 5.32 3.77
N ARG A 35 12.84 4.27 4.53
CA ARG A 35 11.82 3.34 5.01
C ARG A 35 10.88 4.07 5.98
N ILE A 36 9.61 3.69 5.96
CA ILE A 36 8.69 4.05 7.05
C ILE A 36 9.13 3.25 8.29
N PRO A 37 9.38 3.89 9.45
CA PRO A 37 9.69 3.16 10.68
C PRO A 37 8.54 2.23 11.09
N ASP A 38 8.87 1.01 11.54
CA ASP A 38 7.89 -0.04 11.86
C ASP A 38 6.91 0.36 13.00
N ASP A 39 7.26 1.36 13.80
CA ASP A 39 6.52 1.89 14.95
C ASP A 39 5.69 3.16 14.62
N VAL A 40 5.74 3.68 13.39
CA VAL A 40 4.87 4.79 12.99
C VAL A 40 3.40 4.38 13.11
N ARG A 41 2.65 5.14 13.89
CA ARG A 41 1.19 5.04 14.07
C ARG A 41 0.63 6.45 13.96
N LEU A 42 0.08 6.77 12.80
CA LEU A 42 -0.58 8.06 12.58
C LEU A 42 -2.07 7.93 12.92
N PRO A 43 -2.72 9.02 13.37
CA PRO A 43 -4.17 9.09 13.44
C PRO A 43 -4.82 8.86 12.06
N PRO A 44 -6.06 8.34 11.99
CA PRO A 44 -6.77 8.06 10.74
C PRO A 44 -6.62 9.12 9.65
N ASP A 45 -6.88 10.38 9.98
CA ASP A 45 -6.87 11.47 9.00
C ASP A 45 -5.47 11.77 8.43
N GLU A 46 -4.44 11.68 9.28
CA GLU A 46 -3.05 11.86 8.88
C GLU A 46 -2.57 10.68 8.04
N SER A 47 -2.94 9.45 8.43
CA SER A 47 -2.63 8.24 7.68
C SER A 47 -3.19 8.28 6.26
N ILE A 48 -4.46 8.67 6.10
CA ILE A 48 -5.11 8.78 4.79
C ILE A 48 -4.43 9.85 3.94
N THR A 49 -4.14 11.01 4.54
CA THR A 49 -3.48 12.13 3.84
C THR A 49 -2.08 11.75 3.37
N GLU A 50 -1.28 11.13 4.24
CA GLU A 50 0.08 10.72 3.90
C GLU A 50 0.09 9.55 2.91
N ALA A 51 -0.82 8.58 3.06
CA ALA A 51 -0.97 7.50 2.08
C ALA A 51 -1.35 8.04 0.69
N GLN A 52 -2.28 9.00 0.60
CA GLN A 52 -2.62 9.64 -0.67
C GLN A 52 -1.41 10.35 -1.27
N ARG A 53 -0.66 11.13 -0.48
CA ARG A 53 0.56 11.81 -0.93
C ARG A 53 1.57 10.80 -1.51
N LEU A 54 1.78 9.68 -0.83
CA LEU A 54 2.70 8.62 -1.29
C LEU A 54 2.21 7.98 -2.59
N LEU A 55 0.91 7.71 -2.71
CA LEU A 55 0.29 7.19 -3.94
C LEU A 55 0.46 8.16 -5.12
N ASP A 56 0.25 9.46 -4.90
CA ASP A 56 0.43 10.51 -5.91
C ASP A 56 1.89 10.60 -6.42
N HIS A 57 2.86 10.16 -5.61
CA HIS A 57 4.27 10.10 -5.98
C HIS A 57 4.73 8.72 -6.48
N GLY A 58 3.79 7.81 -6.77
CA GLY A 58 4.12 6.47 -7.27
C GLY A 58 4.79 5.57 -6.23
N MET A 59 4.52 5.78 -4.94
CA MET A 59 5.07 5.01 -3.82
C MET A 59 4.00 4.17 -3.08
N PRO A 60 3.28 3.26 -3.75
CA PRO A 60 2.20 2.49 -3.14
C PRO A 60 2.69 1.52 -2.05
N PHE A 61 3.95 1.09 -2.08
CA PHE A 61 4.50 0.25 -1.01
C PHE A 61 4.61 1.02 0.30
N HIS A 62 5.08 2.27 0.25
CA HIS A 62 5.18 3.13 1.42
C HIS A 62 3.78 3.54 1.91
N ALA A 63 2.84 3.78 1.00
CA ALA A 63 1.44 4.00 1.36
C ALA A 63 0.85 2.79 2.11
N HIS A 64 1.14 1.57 1.64
CA HIS A 64 0.80 0.34 2.35
C HIS A 64 1.40 0.31 3.77
N GLU A 65 2.66 0.67 3.96
CA GLU A 65 3.29 0.69 5.30
C GLU A 65 2.57 1.65 6.26
N ILE A 66 2.15 2.84 5.80
CA ILE A 66 1.37 3.81 6.59
C ILE A 66 -0.01 3.24 6.97
N LEU A 67 -0.72 2.66 6.01
CA LEU A 67 -2.06 2.09 6.22
C LEU A 67 -1.99 0.87 7.14
N GLU A 68 -0.99 0.01 6.98
CA GLU A 68 -0.74 -1.15 7.84
C GLU A 68 -0.39 -0.71 9.28
N GLY A 69 0.38 0.37 9.44
CA GLY A 69 0.63 0.97 10.75
C GLY A 69 -0.68 1.32 11.45
N THR A 70 -1.60 1.99 10.74
CA THR A 70 -2.91 2.38 11.28
C THR A 70 -3.77 1.17 11.63
N TRP A 71 -3.79 0.15 10.76
CA TRP A 71 -4.49 -1.12 11.00
C TRP A 71 -4.06 -1.77 12.33
N LYS A 72 -2.75 -1.79 12.64
CA LYS A 72 -2.22 -2.39 13.88
C LYS A 72 -2.74 -1.72 15.15
N SER A 73 -3.13 -0.45 15.08
CA SER A 73 -3.71 0.32 16.20
C SER A 73 -5.21 0.54 16.11
N ALA A 74 -5.86 0.10 15.02
CA ALA A 74 -7.27 0.34 14.77
C ALA A 74 -8.18 -0.41 15.76
N PRO A 75 -9.30 0.21 16.16
CA PRO A 75 -10.32 -0.48 16.94
C PRO A 75 -10.91 -1.66 16.14
N PRO A 76 -11.37 -2.73 16.79
CA PRO A 76 -11.78 -3.97 16.12
C PRO A 76 -12.73 -3.79 14.94
N GLU A 77 -13.70 -2.89 15.06
CA GLU A 77 -14.72 -2.57 14.06
C GLU A 77 -14.17 -1.93 12.77
N GLU A 78 -12.99 -1.32 12.82
CA GLU A 78 -12.35 -0.68 11.67
C GLU A 78 -11.17 -1.50 11.10
N ARG A 79 -10.79 -2.61 11.75
CA ARG A 79 -9.60 -3.37 11.31
C ARG A 79 -9.73 -3.87 9.87
N ASP A 80 -10.92 -4.32 9.48
CA ASP A 80 -11.14 -4.81 8.13
C ASP A 80 -11.04 -3.70 7.08
N LEU A 81 -11.51 -2.48 7.38
CA LEU A 81 -11.31 -1.30 6.55
C LEU A 81 -9.82 -1.04 6.31
N TRP A 82 -9.05 -0.86 7.40
CA TRP A 82 -7.64 -0.49 7.29
C TRP A 82 -6.80 -1.59 6.63
N GLN A 83 -7.12 -2.85 6.91
CA GLN A 83 -6.52 -3.98 6.23
C GLN A 83 -6.84 -3.97 4.73
N GLY A 84 -8.09 -3.68 4.36
CA GLY A 84 -8.51 -3.56 2.96
C GLY A 84 -7.74 -2.47 2.21
N LEU A 85 -7.63 -1.27 2.80
CA LEU A 85 -6.86 -0.16 2.22
C LEU A 85 -5.37 -0.53 2.06
N ALA A 86 -4.76 -1.15 3.07
CA ALA A 86 -3.38 -1.62 2.99
C ALA A 86 -3.20 -2.69 1.90
N GLN A 87 -4.19 -3.58 1.71
CA GLN A 87 -4.21 -4.59 0.66
C GLN A 87 -4.33 -3.98 -0.74
N LEU A 88 -5.16 -2.95 -0.93
CA LEU A 88 -5.26 -2.23 -2.20
C LEU A 88 -3.92 -1.59 -2.59
N ALA A 89 -3.25 -0.92 -1.66
CA ALA A 89 -1.96 -0.27 -1.91
C ALA A 89 -0.85 -1.29 -2.24
N VAL A 90 -0.75 -2.40 -1.50
CA VAL A 90 0.25 -3.43 -1.82
C VAL A 90 -0.13 -4.24 -3.07
N GLY A 91 -1.42 -4.41 -3.38
CA GLY A 91 -1.89 -4.95 -4.65
C GLY A 91 -1.41 -4.12 -5.85
N LEU A 92 -1.55 -2.80 -5.78
CA LEU A 92 -0.98 -1.87 -6.77
C LEU A 92 0.56 -1.98 -6.86
N THR A 93 1.23 -2.15 -5.72
CA THR A 93 2.68 -2.38 -5.71
C THR A 93 3.05 -3.66 -6.48
N HIS A 94 2.31 -4.74 -6.30
CA HIS A 94 2.54 -5.99 -7.04
C HIS A 94 2.33 -5.80 -8.54
N LEU A 95 1.28 -5.07 -8.93
CA LEU A 95 0.99 -4.75 -10.32
C LEU A 95 2.14 -3.97 -10.98
N LEU A 96 2.58 -2.88 -10.35
CA LEU A 96 3.71 -2.07 -10.83
C LEU A 96 5.04 -2.83 -10.86
N ARG A 97 5.14 -3.93 -10.11
CA ARG A 97 6.31 -4.82 -10.13
C ARG A 97 6.21 -5.92 -11.18
N GLY A 98 5.13 -6.01 -11.95
CA GLY A 98 4.87 -7.05 -12.95
C GLY A 98 4.40 -8.38 -12.36
N ASN A 99 3.94 -8.40 -11.10
CA ASN A 99 3.39 -9.59 -10.46
C ASN A 99 1.85 -9.55 -10.50
N ASN A 100 1.29 -9.90 -11.66
CA ASN A 100 -0.16 -9.83 -11.90
C ASN A 100 -0.94 -10.78 -10.98
N THR A 101 -0.46 -12.01 -10.77
CA THR A 101 -1.12 -12.98 -9.88
C THR A 101 -1.22 -12.46 -8.45
N GLY A 102 -0.15 -11.89 -7.93
CA GLY A 102 -0.15 -11.26 -6.60
C GLY A 102 -1.04 -10.02 -6.54
N ALA A 103 -1.04 -9.21 -7.60
CA ALA A 103 -1.88 -8.03 -7.71
C ALA A 103 -3.37 -8.39 -7.66
N VAL A 104 -3.82 -9.34 -8.49
CA VAL A 104 -5.22 -9.80 -8.53
C VAL A 104 -5.67 -10.32 -7.17
N SER A 105 -4.84 -11.14 -6.52
CA SER A 105 -5.18 -11.69 -5.21
C SER A 105 -5.36 -10.62 -4.14
N LEU A 106 -4.45 -9.63 -4.08
CA LEU A 106 -4.47 -8.59 -3.05
C LEU A 106 -5.50 -7.49 -3.33
N LEU A 107 -5.65 -7.09 -4.60
CA LEU A 107 -6.68 -6.13 -5.02
C LEU A 107 -8.08 -6.67 -4.78
N GLY A 108 -8.34 -7.95 -5.12
CA GLY A 108 -9.62 -8.60 -4.85
C GLY A 108 -9.94 -8.70 -3.37
N GLN A 109 -8.99 -9.14 -2.55
CA GLN A 109 -9.17 -9.19 -1.09
C GLN A 109 -9.41 -7.79 -0.49
N GLY A 110 -8.65 -6.79 -0.94
CA GLY A 110 -8.82 -5.41 -0.49
C GLY A 110 -10.20 -4.87 -0.86
N HIS A 111 -10.63 -5.09 -2.11
CA HIS A 111 -11.94 -4.73 -2.62
C HIS A 111 -13.06 -5.33 -1.76
N ASP A 112 -13.04 -6.65 -1.55
CA ASP A 112 -14.09 -7.36 -0.80
C ASP A 112 -14.25 -6.83 0.63
N ARG A 113 -13.12 -6.48 1.28
CA ARG A 113 -13.11 -5.90 2.62
C ARG A 113 -13.72 -4.51 2.66
N ILE A 114 -13.27 -3.61 1.78
CA ILE A 114 -13.75 -2.22 1.83
C ILE A 114 -15.20 -2.09 1.38
N ARG A 115 -15.72 -3.06 0.60
CA ARG A 115 -17.11 -3.08 0.13
C ARG A 115 -18.14 -2.98 1.24
N HIS A 116 -17.81 -3.47 2.44
CA HIS A 116 -18.71 -3.43 3.59
C HIS A 116 -18.95 -2.00 4.11
N TYR A 117 -18.14 -1.03 3.67
CA TYR A 117 -18.17 0.38 4.06
C TYR A 117 -18.68 1.30 2.93
N GLU A 118 -19.27 0.74 1.86
CA GLU A 118 -19.74 1.50 0.70
C GLU A 118 -20.88 2.47 1.04
N VAL A 119 -21.82 2.05 1.87
CA VAL A 119 -23.01 2.86 2.24
C VAL A 119 -22.65 3.94 3.25
N GLU A 120 -21.81 3.61 4.23
CA GLU A 120 -21.36 4.52 5.28
C GLU A 120 -19.83 4.55 5.27
N SER A 121 -19.26 5.45 4.47
CA SER A 121 -17.81 5.57 4.33
C SER A 121 -17.19 6.33 5.52
N PRO A 122 -16.37 5.68 6.36
CA PRO A 122 -15.74 6.32 7.51
C PRO A 122 -14.59 7.24 7.09
N HIS A 123 -14.20 8.17 7.97
CA HIS A 123 -13.01 9.03 7.81
C HIS A 123 -12.98 9.88 6.53
N GLY A 124 -14.15 10.12 5.93
CA GLY A 124 -14.28 10.85 4.66
C GLY A 124 -13.68 10.10 3.46
N LEU A 125 -13.52 8.78 3.56
CA LEU A 125 -12.98 7.95 2.49
C LEU A 125 -13.94 7.88 1.30
N ASP A 126 -13.38 7.87 0.09
CA ASP A 126 -14.13 7.60 -1.14
C ASP A 126 -14.19 6.10 -1.42
N ILE A 127 -14.91 5.35 -0.56
CA ILE A 127 -15.05 3.89 -0.72
C ILE A 127 -15.67 3.52 -2.07
N PRO A 128 -16.76 4.18 -2.55
CA PRO A 128 -17.31 3.89 -3.88
C PRO A 128 -16.30 4.11 -5.01
N GLY A 129 -15.49 5.18 -4.95
CA GLY A 129 -14.42 5.45 -5.89
C GLY A 129 -13.33 4.37 -5.86
N LEU A 130 -12.94 3.90 -4.68
CA LEU A 130 -11.96 2.82 -4.52
C LEU A 130 -12.46 1.46 -5.02
N LEU A 131 -13.75 1.16 -4.82
CA LEU A 131 -14.39 -0.03 -5.39
C LEU A 131 -14.36 0.01 -6.92
N THR A 132 -14.81 1.13 -7.50
CA THR A 132 -14.77 1.35 -8.95
C THR A 132 -13.35 1.23 -9.51
N TRP A 133 -12.37 1.83 -8.83
CA TRP A 133 -10.97 1.79 -9.22
C TRP A 133 -10.40 0.36 -9.18
N SER A 134 -10.66 -0.38 -8.11
CA SER A 134 -10.14 -1.75 -7.96
C SER A 134 -10.79 -2.73 -8.93
N GLU A 135 -12.09 -2.61 -9.19
CA GLU A 135 -12.79 -3.39 -10.23
C GLU A 135 -12.20 -3.13 -11.62
N HIS A 136 -11.95 -1.85 -11.95
CA HIS A 136 -11.32 -1.50 -13.21
C HIS A 136 -9.93 -2.15 -13.35
N LEU A 137 -9.08 -2.06 -12.33
CA LEU A 137 -7.76 -2.71 -12.37
C LEU A 137 -7.87 -4.23 -12.53
N LEU A 138 -8.75 -4.88 -11.79
CA LEU A 138 -8.93 -6.34 -11.88
C LEU A 138 -9.38 -6.76 -13.28
N ALA A 139 -10.30 -6.02 -13.90
CA ALA A 139 -10.78 -6.28 -15.25
C ALA A 139 -9.69 -6.08 -16.31
N GLU A 140 -8.85 -5.06 -16.15
CA GLU A 140 -7.79 -4.77 -17.11
C GLU A 140 -6.60 -5.73 -17.00
N ILE A 141 -6.26 -6.21 -15.80
CA ILE A 141 -5.20 -7.21 -15.62
C ILE A 141 -5.55 -8.54 -16.33
N ASP A 142 -6.84 -8.88 -16.42
CA ASP A 142 -7.33 -10.09 -17.08
C ASP A 142 -7.37 -9.94 -18.62
N ARG A 143 -7.29 -8.71 -19.15
CA ARG A 143 -7.33 -8.48 -20.60
C ARG A 143 -5.99 -8.86 -21.26
N PRO A 144 -6.02 -9.56 -22.42
CA PRO A 144 -4.82 -9.78 -23.22
C PRO A 144 -4.33 -8.46 -23.84
N GLY A 145 -3.07 -8.10 -23.61
CA GLY A 145 -2.44 -6.92 -24.21
C GLY A 145 -1.52 -6.18 -23.24
N ASP A 146 -1.00 -5.04 -23.68
CA ASP A 146 -0.25 -4.13 -22.81
C ASP A 146 -1.21 -3.45 -21.84
N PHE A 147 -0.96 -3.62 -20.54
CA PHE A 147 -1.67 -2.91 -19.51
C PHE A 147 -1.10 -1.47 -19.41
N PRO A 148 -1.89 -0.42 -19.70
CA PRO A 148 -1.42 0.95 -19.53
C PRO A 148 -1.08 1.23 -18.06
N ALA A 149 -0.35 2.31 -17.78
CA ALA A 149 -0.01 2.68 -16.41
C ALA A 149 -1.31 2.77 -15.57
N PRO A 150 -1.39 2.06 -14.42
CA PRO A 150 -2.62 2.03 -13.62
C PRO A 150 -2.96 3.43 -13.10
N PRO A 151 -4.24 3.84 -13.11
CA PRO A 151 -4.64 5.09 -12.49
C PRO A 151 -4.30 5.10 -10.99
N ILE A 152 -3.93 6.27 -10.47
CA ILE A 152 -3.67 6.46 -9.04
C ILE A 152 -5.03 6.53 -8.31
N PRO A 153 -5.25 5.72 -7.26
CA PRO A 153 -6.49 5.77 -6.50
C PRO A 153 -6.62 7.10 -5.73
N ARG A 154 -7.88 7.52 -5.52
CA ARG A 154 -8.23 8.63 -4.62
C ARG A 154 -8.81 8.04 -3.35
N LEU A 155 -8.18 8.32 -2.21
CA LEU A 155 -8.62 7.83 -0.91
C LEU A 155 -9.76 8.67 -0.34
N ARG A 156 -9.87 9.96 -0.70
CA ARG A 156 -10.93 10.87 -0.24
C ARG A 156 -11.65 11.51 -1.42
N ILE A 157 -12.90 11.87 -1.17
CA ILE A 157 -13.70 12.71 -2.06
C ILE A 157 -13.06 14.12 -2.07
N PRO A 158 -12.92 14.78 -3.23
CA PRO A 158 -12.41 16.15 -3.33
C PRO A 158 -13.19 17.18 -2.51
#